data_AF-A0A0C2XUB9-F1
#
_entry.id   AF-A0A0C2XUB9-F1
#
_cell.length_a   1.000
_cell.length_b   1.000
_cell.length_c   1.000
_cell.angle_alpha   90.00
_cell.angle_beta   90.00
_cell.angle_gamma   90.00
#
_symmetry.space_group_name_H-M   'P 1'
#
loop_
_entity.id
_entity.type
_entity.pdbx_description
1 polymer ?
#
loop_
_entity_poly.entity_id
_entity_poly.type
_entity_poly.pdbx_seq_one_letter_code
_entity_poly.pdbx_strand_id
1 'polypeptide(L)'
;MTVADLPTELIFEISNHLGKTSQIHLAVTCRRFHEVLIPQILEGHLIHLQNRHLHSRPLVDPIDRSGIHTVSDKDKYHRSVHSLIARASKVDSVILRLQQLYSLKKFASILNACAGHPNLAVSIIGSAGGQRDGDDGRGPFAFSFMELNPVPHVEDIDVEIGSRWGIFSPLLKSIPLFVRRYLGAMKRKKDNPLPAPAFNSFTYSAIVRKPKYPLSLIAEPKLTSISIKSDTLFLPTLYPFALDLLNSSSITRLSLSHITLNVFDWTLILPSLSMKSLTEFSIADVQIPFPDLLKFFQRHPSITTLDLTNNLPIVTFPSSNSALPLLGTFTSSPYLVPLLQRISSVAPSALLELRLLGCGPSNPDSRIDRSSSPER
;
A
#
# COMPACT_ATOMS: atom_id res chain seq x y z
N MET A 1 12.65 7.13 36.51
CA MET A 1 13.13 6.90 35.12
C MET A 1 11.94 6.92 34.21
N THR A 2 11.94 7.78 33.20
CA THR A 2 10.91 7.74 32.16
C THR A 2 11.31 6.73 31.09
N VAL A 3 10.35 6.24 30.30
CA VAL A 3 10.63 5.35 29.16
C VAL A 3 11.59 6.00 28.15
N ALA A 4 11.66 7.33 28.11
CA ALA A 4 12.59 8.07 27.26
C ALA A 4 14.07 7.90 27.68
N ASP A 5 14.32 7.54 28.94
CA ASP A 5 15.67 7.40 29.51
C ASP A 5 16.22 5.97 29.41
N LEU A 6 15.48 5.05 28.80
CA LEU A 6 15.91 3.66 28.69
C LEU A 6 17.12 3.52 27.76
N PRO A 7 18.17 2.80 28.18
CA PRO A 7 19.28 2.42 27.31
C PRO A 7 18.78 1.62 26.11
N THR A 8 19.43 1.78 24.96
CA THR A 8 19.07 1.09 23.72
C THR A 8 19.14 -0.43 23.88
N GLU A 9 20.08 -0.92 24.69
CA GLU A 9 20.25 -2.33 25.02
C GLU A 9 19.00 -2.90 25.72
N LEU A 10 18.46 -2.16 26.69
CA LEU A 10 17.27 -2.58 27.44
C LEU A 10 16.01 -2.53 26.56
N ILE A 11 15.95 -1.58 25.62
CA ILE A 11 14.88 -1.49 24.61
C ILE A 11 14.90 -2.74 23.72
N PHE A 12 16.08 -3.17 23.26
CA PHE A 12 16.20 -4.39 22.47
C PHE A 12 15.86 -5.64 23.29
N GLU A 13 16.32 -5.72 24.53
CA GLU A 13 16.00 -6.83 25.43
C GLU A 13 14.48 -6.95 25.65
N ILE A 14 13.80 -5.84 26.00
CA ILE A 14 12.34 -5.78 26.11
C ILE A 14 11.70 -6.22 24.78
N SER A 15 12.17 -5.70 23.65
CA SER A 15 11.61 -6.05 22.35
C SER A 15 11.74 -7.53 22.02
N ASN A 16 12.86 -8.17 22.37
CA ASN A 16 13.11 -9.59 22.11
C ASN A 16 12.17 -10.51 22.90
N HIS A 17 11.69 -10.05 24.06
CA HIS A 17 10.67 -10.77 24.84
C HIS A 17 9.23 -10.50 24.36
N LEU A 18 9.04 -9.57 23.43
CA LEU A 18 7.73 -9.24 22.85
C LEU A 18 7.54 -9.95 21.50
N GLY A 19 6.32 -10.42 21.25
CA GLY A 19 5.93 -10.87 19.92
C GLY A 19 5.98 -9.73 18.90
N LYS A 20 6.14 -10.05 17.60
CA LYS A 20 6.27 -9.05 16.50
C LYS A 20 5.17 -7.99 16.52
N THR A 21 3.92 -8.41 16.74
CA THR A 21 2.77 -7.49 16.83
C THR A 21 2.93 -6.49 17.98
N SER A 22 3.40 -6.97 19.13
CA SER A 22 3.64 -6.15 20.32
C SER A 22 4.83 -5.21 20.12
N GLN A 23 5.89 -5.64 19.43
CA GLN A 23 7.01 -4.77 19.05
C GLN A 23 6.57 -3.61 18.16
N ILE A 24 5.75 -3.89 17.13
CA ILE A 24 5.18 -2.86 16.25
C ILE A 24 4.32 -1.89 17.04
N HIS A 25 3.43 -2.41 17.91
CA HIS A 25 2.57 -1.56 18.72
C HIS A 25 3.38 -0.65 19.66
N LEU A 26 4.44 -1.18 20.29
CA LEU A 26 5.32 -0.42 21.16
C LEU A 26 6.12 0.64 20.39
N ALA A 27 6.60 0.29 19.20
CA ALA A 27 7.30 1.22 18.31
C ALA A 27 6.38 2.35 17.82
N VAL A 28 5.11 2.08 17.53
CA VAL A 28 4.16 3.11 17.07
C VAL A 28 3.69 4.01 18.22
N THR A 29 3.61 3.49 19.44
CA THR A 29 3.08 4.23 20.60
C THR A 29 4.15 4.98 21.41
N CYS A 30 5.40 4.50 21.42
CA CYS A 30 6.49 5.14 22.16
C CYS A 30 7.58 5.63 21.21
N ARG A 31 7.80 6.95 21.17
CA ARG A 31 8.83 7.59 20.31
C ARG A 31 10.21 6.96 20.47
N ARG A 32 10.61 6.60 21.70
CA ARG A 32 11.94 6.01 21.94
C ARG A 32 12.06 4.61 21.34
N PHE A 33 11.00 3.80 21.44
CA PHE A 33 10.95 2.49 20.77
C PHE A 33 10.80 2.63 19.26
N HIS A 34 10.09 3.66 18.76
CA HIS A 34 10.01 3.98 17.34
C HIS A 34 11.40 4.15 16.72
N GLU A 35 12.22 5.01 17.31
CA GLU A 35 13.56 5.36 16.81
C GLU A 35 14.49 4.13 16.76
N VAL A 36 14.31 3.17 17.68
CA VAL A 36 15.17 1.99 17.81
C VAL A 36 14.66 0.78 17.00
N LEU A 37 13.35 0.52 17.03
CA LEU A 37 12.76 -0.71 16.48
C LEU A 37 12.30 -0.59 15.02
N ILE A 38 11.94 0.60 14.54
CA ILE A 38 11.42 0.76 13.17
C ILE A 38 12.41 0.25 12.10
N PRO A 39 13.72 0.53 12.17
CA PRO A 39 14.67 -0.03 11.20
C PRO A 39 14.62 -1.56 11.14
N GLN A 40 14.55 -2.23 12.29
CA GLN A 40 14.49 -3.70 12.38
C GLN A 40 13.16 -4.26 11.89
N ILE A 41 12.05 -3.60 12.22
CA ILE A 41 10.71 -3.98 11.75
C ILE A 41 10.64 -3.88 10.22
N LEU A 42 11.13 -2.78 9.65
CA LEU A 42 11.17 -2.58 8.20
C LEU A 42 12.08 -3.59 7.49
N GLU A 43 13.25 -3.89 8.06
CA GLU A 43 14.16 -4.92 7.54
C GLU A 43 13.52 -6.31 7.58
N GLY A 44 12.87 -6.68 8.69
CA GLY A 44 12.14 -7.94 8.81
C GLY A 44 10.99 -8.06 7.80
N HIS A 45 10.27 -6.97 7.53
CA HIS A 45 9.23 -6.92 6.50
C HIS A 45 9.82 -7.07 5.10
N LEU A 46 10.95 -6.43 4.82
CA LEU A 46 11.63 -6.52 3.54
C LEU A 46 12.11 -7.95 3.26
N ILE A 47 12.69 -8.62 4.25
CA ILE A 47 13.07 -10.04 4.17
C ILE A 47 11.84 -10.93 3.96
N HIS A 48 10.73 -10.67 4.66
CA HIS A 48 9.50 -11.44 4.50
C HIS A 48 8.89 -11.28 3.11
N LEU A 49 8.88 -10.06 2.56
CA LEU A 49 8.43 -9.78 1.19
C LEU A 49 9.33 -10.46 0.14
N GLN A 50 10.65 -10.46 0.35
CA GLN A 50 11.59 -11.20 -0.50
C GLN A 50 11.36 -12.72 -0.42
N ASN A 51 11.11 -13.27 0.77
CA ASN A 51 10.88 -14.70 0.95
C ASN A 51 9.54 -15.18 0.39
N ARG A 52 8.47 -14.37 0.52
CA ARG A 52 7.19 -14.62 -0.17
C ARG A 52 7.35 -14.64 -1.69
N HIS A 53 8.24 -13.78 -2.22
CA HIS A 53 8.56 -13.75 -3.64
C HIS A 53 9.25 -15.03 -4.15
N LEU A 54 9.99 -15.75 -3.30
CA LEU A 54 10.66 -17.00 -3.67
C LEU A 54 9.75 -18.23 -3.61
N HIS A 55 8.67 -18.18 -2.82
CA HIS A 55 7.79 -19.33 -2.56
C HIS A 55 6.42 -19.25 -3.24
N SER A 56 6.13 -18.19 -3.99
CA SER A 56 4.92 -18.12 -4.81
C SER A 56 5.03 -19.04 -6.04
N ARG A 57 4.87 -20.35 -5.82
CA ARG A 57 4.45 -21.28 -6.89
C ARG A 57 2.99 -20.95 -7.24
N PRO A 58 2.61 -20.89 -8.53
CA PRO A 58 1.22 -20.68 -8.91
C PRO A 58 0.40 -21.89 -8.45
N LEU A 59 -0.35 -21.72 -7.37
CA LEU A 59 -1.34 -22.69 -6.91
C LEU A 59 -2.51 -22.62 -7.89
N VAL A 60 -2.69 -23.68 -8.68
CA VAL A 60 -3.86 -23.88 -9.54
C VAL A 60 -4.93 -24.51 -8.66
N ASP A 61 -5.83 -23.69 -8.11
CA ASP A 61 -7.02 -24.21 -7.42
C ASP A 61 -8.11 -24.63 -8.43
N PRO A 62 -8.89 -25.69 -8.13
CA PRO A 62 -10.03 -26.08 -8.94
C PRO A 62 -11.19 -25.10 -8.72
N ILE A 63 -11.76 -24.60 -9.82
CA ILE A 63 -12.74 -23.52 -9.85
C ILE A 63 -14.16 -24.03 -9.51
N ASP A 64 -14.79 -23.34 -8.56
CA ASP A 64 -16.19 -23.46 -8.14
C ASP A 64 -17.16 -22.61 -9.01
N ARG A 65 -18.44 -22.99 -9.01
CA ARG A 65 -19.55 -22.64 -9.93
C ARG A 65 -20.02 -21.18 -9.89
N SER A 66 -19.14 -20.23 -10.21
CA SER A 66 -19.53 -18.95 -10.82
C SER A 66 -19.20 -19.03 -12.32
N GLY A 67 -19.98 -18.41 -13.20
CA GLY A 67 -19.85 -18.52 -14.66
C GLY A 67 -18.55 -17.94 -15.24
N ILE A 68 -17.41 -18.53 -14.88
CA ILE A 68 -16.07 -18.17 -15.33
C ILE A 68 -15.80 -18.99 -16.59
N HIS A 69 -16.06 -18.39 -17.75
CA HIS A 69 -15.66 -18.98 -19.02
C HIS A 69 -14.14 -18.81 -19.21
N THR A 70 -13.38 -19.90 -19.21
CA THR A 70 -11.98 -19.95 -19.67
C THR A 70 -11.92 -20.67 -21.02
N VAL A 71 -11.75 -19.93 -22.12
CA VAL A 71 -11.65 -20.49 -23.49
C VAL A 71 -10.35 -20.01 -24.14
N SER A 72 -9.59 -20.96 -24.73
CA SER A 72 -8.19 -20.83 -25.16
C SER A 72 -7.94 -19.99 -26.43
N ASP A 73 -8.99 -19.58 -27.14
CA ASP A 73 -8.86 -18.73 -28.34
C ASP A 73 -8.86 -17.24 -27.96
N LYS A 74 -7.65 -16.67 -27.81
CA LYS A 74 -7.38 -15.35 -27.21
C LYS A 74 -8.05 -14.17 -27.92
N ASP A 75 -8.41 -14.30 -29.20
CA ASP A 75 -9.08 -13.23 -29.96
C ASP A 75 -10.60 -13.38 -29.96
N LYS A 76 -11.11 -14.61 -30.08
CA LYS A 76 -12.55 -14.87 -29.97
C LYS A 76 -13.08 -14.49 -28.58
N TYR A 77 -12.30 -14.74 -27.53
CA TYR A 77 -12.70 -14.40 -26.16
C TYR A 77 -12.91 -12.89 -25.98
N HIS A 78 -12.02 -12.06 -26.54
CA HIS A 78 -12.10 -10.60 -26.42
C HIS A 78 -13.40 -10.05 -27.02
N ARG A 79 -13.77 -10.48 -28.23
CA ARG A 79 -15.03 -10.07 -28.88
C ARG A 79 -16.25 -10.57 -28.11
N SER A 80 -16.22 -11.80 -27.62
CA SER A 80 -17.31 -12.36 -26.81
C SER A 80 -17.52 -11.58 -25.52
N VAL A 81 -16.44 -11.20 -24.81
CA VAL A 81 -16.53 -10.39 -23.59
C VAL A 81 -17.10 -9.00 -23.88
N HIS A 82 -16.61 -8.33 -24.93
CA HIS A 82 -17.17 -7.05 -25.36
C HIS A 82 -18.67 -7.15 -25.67
N SER A 83 -19.06 -8.17 -26.42
CA SER A 83 -20.46 -8.39 -26.80
C SER A 83 -21.34 -8.79 -25.62
N LEU A 84 -20.78 -9.50 -24.63
CA LEU A 84 -21.47 -9.83 -23.39
C LEU A 84 -21.73 -8.57 -22.56
N ILE A 85 -20.69 -7.75 -22.33
CA ILE A 85 -20.79 -6.49 -21.58
C ILE A 85 -21.81 -5.57 -22.28
N ALA A 86 -21.67 -5.36 -23.58
CA ALA A 86 -22.55 -4.49 -24.37
C ALA A 86 -24.02 -4.89 -24.33
N ARG A 87 -24.33 -6.20 -24.28
CA ARG A 87 -25.71 -6.71 -24.28
C ARG A 87 -26.28 -6.91 -22.89
N ALA A 88 -25.45 -6.89 -21.86
CA ALA A 88 -25.87 -7.21 -20.52
C ALA A 88 -26.43 -5.98 -19.81
N SER A 89 -27.68 -5.62 -20.12
CA SER A 89 -28.41 -4.58 -19.39
C SER A 89 -28.69 -4.92 -17.91
N LYS A 90 -28.45 -6.18 -17.50
CA LYS A 90 -28.69 -6.71 -16.16
C LYS A 90 -27.42 -7.16 -15.43
N VAL A 91 -26.23 -6.85 -15.96
CA VAL A 91 -24.98 -7.19 -15.28
C VAL A 91 -24.62 -6.05 -14.34
N ASP A 92 -24.77 -6.32 -13.04
CA ASP A 92 -24.49 -5.34 -11.99
C ASP A 92 -23.00 -5.36 -11.58
N SER A 93 -22.29 -6.45 -11.85
CA SER A 93 -20.86 -6.58 -11.49
C SER A 93 -20.05 -7.39 -12.50
N VAL A 94 -18.82 -6.95 -12.75
CA VAL A 94 -17.84 -7.61 -13.61
C VAL A 94 -16.51 -7.73 -12.87
N ILE A 95 -15.96 -8.94 -12.79
CA ILE A 95 -14.63 -9.19 -12.23
C ILE A 95 -13.65 -9.39 -13.39
N LEU A 96 -12.76 -8.42 -13.60
CA LEU A 96 -11.67 -8.49 -14.56
C LEU A 96 -10.43 -9.09 -13.89
N ARG A 97 -10.12 -10.33 -14.24
CA ARG A 97 -8.89 -11.00 -13.78
C ARG A 97 -7.79 -10.85 -14.83
N LEU A 98 -6.74 -10.10 -14.53
CA LEU A 98 -5.56 -10.06 -15.39
C LEU A 98 -4.69 -11.28 -15.10
N GLN A 99 -4.65 -12.22 -16.04
CA GLN A 99 -3.69 -13.32 -16.05
C GLN A 99 -2.44 -12.90 -16.85
N GLN A 100 -1.28 -13.49 -16.53
CA GLN A 100 0.06 -13.09 -17.00
C GLN A 100 0.23 -12.94 -18.53
N LEU A 101 -0.68 -13.47 -19.35
CA LEU A 101 -0.56 -13.51 -20.81
C LEU A 101 -1.49 -12.53 -21.55
N TYR A 102 -2.15 -11.60 -20.84
CA TYR A 102 -3.07 -10.68 -21.48
C TYR A 102 -2.38 -9.41 -21.98
N SER A 103 -2.70 -9.00 -23.21
CA SER A 103 -2.26 -7.70 -23.74
C SER A 103 -2.93 -6.57 -22.95
N LEU A 104 -2.14 -5.63 -22.40
CA LEU A 104 -2.70 -4.49 -21.66
C LEU A 104 -3.63 -3.64 -22.54
N LYS A 105 -3.41 -3.58 -23.87
CA LYS A 105 -4.32 -2.93 -24.82
C LYS A 105 -5.70 -3.60 -24.85
N LYS A 106 -5.75 -4.93 -24.87
CA LYS A 106 -7.03 -5.67 -24.81
C LYS A 106 -7.70 -5.50 -23.46
N PHE A 107 -6.92 -5.51 -22.37
CA PHE A 107 -7.44 -5.24 -21.03
C PHE A 107 -8.06 -3.84 -20.94
N ALA A 108 -7.35 -2.81 -21.40
CA ALA A 108 -7.86 -1.44 -21.45
C ALA A 108 -9.13 -1.33 -22.30
N SER A 109 -9.18 -2.02 -23.45
CA SER A 109 -10.38 -2.09 -24.30
C SER A 109 -11.60 -2.66 -23.56
N ILE A 110 -11.41 -3.76 -22.80
CA ILE A 110 -12.48 -4.37 -22.00
C ILE A 110 -12.91 -3.41 -20.88
N LEU A 111 -11.95 -2.81 -20.18
CA LEU A 111 -12.23 -1.85 -19.12
C LEU A 111 -12.98 -0.62 -19.67
N ASN A 112 -12.65 -0.16 -20.87
CA ASN A 112 -13.34 0.93 -21.55
C ASN A 112 -14.78 0.55 -21.91
N ALA A 113 -15.02 -0.70 -22.32
CA ALA A 113 -16.38 -1.19 -22.52
C ALA A 113 -17.17 -1.23 -21.20
N CYS A 114 -16.56 -1.72 -20.12
CA CYS A 114 -17.18 -1.67 -18.78
C CYS A 114 -17.52 -0.24 -18.37
N ALA A 115 -16.63 0.72 -18.63
CA ALA A 115 -16.82 2.12 -18.27
C ALA A 115 -18.03 2.76 -18.97
N GLY A 116 -18.46 2.24 -20.12
CA GLY A 116 -19.64 2.75 -20.83
C GLY A 116 -20.97 2.33 -20.20
N HIS A 117 -20.97 1.38 -19.28
CA HIS A 117 -22.18 0.88 -18.65
C HIS A 117 -22.45 1.57 -17.31
N PRO A 118 -23.61 2.24 -17.17
CA PRO A 118 -24.00 2.83 -15.89
C PRO A 118 -24.26 1.72 -14.86
N ASN A 119 -24.03 2.03 -13.59
CA ASN A 119 -24.27 1.15 -12.44
C ASN A 119 -23.41 -0.12 -12.37
N LEU A 120 -22.50 -0.32 -13.33
CA LEU A 120 -21.63 -1.49 -13.33
C LEU A 120 -20.56 -1.36 -12.24
N ALA A 121 -20.43 -2.39 -11.40
CA ALA A 121 -19.31 -2.54 -10.48
C ALA A 121 -18.17 -3.34 -11.12
N VAL A 122 -16.97 -2.77 -11.19
CA VAL A 122 -15.80 -3.43 -11.79
C VAL A 122 -14.79 -3.80 -10.72
N SER A 123 -14.37 -5.06 -10.67
CA SER A 123 -13.30 -5.52 -9.77
C SER A 123 -12.11 -6.00 -10.58
N ILE A 124 -10.95 -5.38 -10.40
CA ILE A 124 -9.72 -5.65 -11.13
C ILE A 124 -8.77 -6.39 -10.20
N ILE A 125 -8.45 -7.63 -10.55
CA ILE A 125 -7.56 -8.48 -9.76
C ILE A 125 -6.48 -9.11 -10.65
N GLY A 126 -5.41 -9.57 -10.02
CA GLY A 126 -4.31 -10.27 -10.69
C GLY A 126 -3.11 -9.36 -10.94
N SER A 127 -2.00 -9.97 -11.33
CA SER A 127 -0.75 -9.26 -11.59
C SER A 127 -0.41 -9.40 -13.06
N ALA A 128 -0.02 -8.29 -13.71
CA ALA A 128 0.63 -8.31 -15.01
C ALA A 128 2.03 -8.93 -14.86
N GLY A 129 2.11 -10.24 -14.58
CA GLY A 129 3.37 -10.95 -14.33
C GLY A 129 4.20 -11.20 -15.58
N GLY A 130 4.17 -10.29 -16.56
CA GLY A 130 4.91 -10.40 -17.80
C GLY A 130 6.24 -9.67 -17.71
N GLN A 131 7.33 -10.45 -17.75
CA GLN A 131 8.71 -10.08 -18.09
C GLN A 131 9.27 -8.83 -17.39
N ARG A 132 10.09 -9.10 -16.36
CA ARG A 132 10.99 -8.12 -15.73
C ARG A 132 12.08 -7.73 -16.72
N ASP A 133 11.76 -6.85 -17.67
CA ASP A 133 12.77 -6.21 -18.51
C ASP A 133 13.52 -5.16 -17.67
N GLY A 134 14.35 -5.62 -16.71
CA GLY A 134 15.46 -4.90 -16.06
C GLY A 134 15.24 -3.51 -15.45
N ASP A 135 14.03 -2.95 -15.51
CA ASP A 135 13.70 -1.60 -15.10
C ASP A 135 12.78 -1.72 -13.89
N ASP A 136 13.38 -1.52 -12.72
CA ASP A 136 12.82 -1.76 -11.38
C ASP A 136 11.58 -0.89 -11.03
N GLY A 137 11.01 -0.17 -12.00
CA GLY A 137 9.82 0.65 -11.82
C GLY A 137 8.53 -0.17 -11.80
N ARG A 138 8.14 -0.66 -10.62
CA ARG A 138 6.79 -1.22 -10.40
C ARG A 138 5.67 -0.17 -10.50
N GLY A 139 6.02 1.11 -10.43
CA GLY A 139 5.08 2.23 -10.41
C GLY A 139 5.05 3.03 -11.72
N PRO A 140 4.12 3.99 -11.81
CA PRO A 140 3.96 4.82 -13.00
C PRO A 140 4.98 5.96 -13.11
N PHE A 141 5.79 6.18 -12.07
CA PHE A 141 6.76 7.26 -12.03
C PHE A 141 8.20 6.75 -12.09
N ALA A 142 9.09 7.59 -12.61
CA ALA A 142 10.52 7.48 -12.41
C ALA A 142 10.95 8.54 -11.40
N PHE A 143 11.65 8.13 -10.35
CA PHE A 143 12.13 9.02 -9.30
C PHE A 143 13.62 9.29 -9.49
N SER A 144 14.00 10.56 -9.38
CA SER A 144 15.39 10.98 -9.28
C SER A 144 15.58 11.76 -7.97
N PHE A 145 16.46 11.24 -7.11
CA PHE A 145 16.78 11.84 -5.82
C PHE A 145 18.04 12.69 -5.98
N MET A 146 17.92 13.97 -5.68
CA MET A 146 19.05 14.90 -5.67
C MET A 146 19.43 15.18 -4.22
N GLU A 147 20.67 14.91 -3.86
CA GLU A 147 21.21 15.29 -2.55
C GLU A 147 21.49 16.79 -2.57
N LEU A 148 20.70 17.56 -1.82
CA LEU A 148 20.88 19.01 -1.67
C LEU A 148 22.14 19.26 -0.85
N ASN A 149 23.24 19.49 -1.55
CA ASN A 149 24.58 19.72 -1.04
C ASN A 149 25.15 18.48 -0.35
N PRO A 150 26.20 17.83 -0.90
CA PRO A 150 27.04 17.02 -0.05
C PRO A 150 27.53 17.96 1.06
N VAL A 151 27.19 17.65 2.32
CA VAL A 151 27.82 18.30 3.47
C VAL A 151 29.32 18.30 3.13
N PRO A 152 29.98 19.47 3.06
CA PRO A 152 31.40 19.51 2.72
C PRO A 152 32.07 18.47 3.60
N HIS A 153 32.76 17.52 2.96
CA HIS A 153 33.52 16.51 3.67
C HIS A 153 34.35 17.27 4.69
N VAL A 154 33.96 17.17 5.96
CA VAL A 154 34.83 17.60 7.05
C VAL A 154 36.01 16.67 6.87
N GLU A 155 37.12 17.21 6.33
CA GLU A 155 38.38 16.50 6.20
C GLU A 155 38.60 15.73 7.50
N ASP A 156 38.88 14.43 7.37
CA ASP A 156 39.02 13.51 8.48
C ASP A 156 39.93 14.15 9.54
N ILE A 157 39.32 14.64 10.62
CA ILE A 157 40.07 14.89 11.84
C ILE A 157 40.45 13.49 12.30
N ASP A 158 41.70 13.12 12.06
CA ASP A 158 42.35 11.94 12.61
C ASP A 158 42.25 12.00 14.13
N VAL A 159 41.14 11.51 14.66
CA VAL A 159 41.00 11.18 16.06
C VAL A 159 41.48 9.74 16.17
N GLU A 160 42.68 9.56 16.71
CA GLU A 160 43.17 8.25 17.17
C GLU A 160 42.21 7.69 18.23
N ILE A 161 41.20 6.95 17.77
CA ILE A 161 40.32 6.19 18.65
C ILE A 161 41.01 4.85 18.90
N GLY A 162 41.66 4.75 20.07
CA GLY A 162 42.27 3.53 20.58
C GLY A 162 41.38 2.30 20.40
N SER A 163 41.93 1.31 19.70
CA SER A 163 41.30 0.07 19.29
C SER A 163 41.06 -0.86 20.49
N ARG A 164 39.79 -1.03 20.89
CA ARG A 164 39.41 -2.05 21.89
C ARG A 164 38.07 -2.76 21.64
N TRP A 165 37.66 -2.91 20.38
CA TRP A 165 36.43 -3.62 20.00
C TRP A 165 36.71 -4.69 18.92
N GLY A 166 37.45 -5.73 19.30
CA GLY A 166 37.82 -6.84 18.42
C GLY A 166 36.77 -7.95 18.23
N ILE A 167 35.54 -7.82 18.75
CA ILE A 167 34.62 -8.98 18.88
C ILE A 167 33.35 -8.89 18.01
N PHE A 168 32.99 -7.73 17.45
CA PHE A 168 31.73 -7.59 16.69
C PHE A 168 31.91 -7.30 15.18
N SER A 169 33.11 -7.52 14.61
CA SER A 169 33.41 -7.17 13.21
C SER A 169 32.70 -8.01 12.12
N PRO A 170 32.26 -9.27 12.31
CA PRO A 170 31.62 -10.02 11.23
C PRO A 170 30.16 -9.60 10.97
N LEU A 171 29.43 -9.17 12.00
CA LEU A 171 27.98 -8.92 11.91
C LEU A 171 27.62 -7.57 11.26
N LEU A 172 28.54 -6.61 11.27
CA LEU A 172 28.31 -5.24 10.79
C LEU A 172 28.62 -5.05 9.28
N LYS A 173 29.08 -6.10 8.58
CA LYS A 173 29.44 -6.02 7.15
C LYS A 173 28.24 -6.07 6.20
N SER A 174 27.07 -6.48 6.67
CA SER A 174 25.83 -6.58 5.88
C SER A 174 24.92 -5.36 6.00
N ILE A 175 25.27 -4.38 6.84
CA ILE A 175 24.43 -3.20 7.08
C ILE A 175 24.66 -2.16 5.97
N PRO A 176 23.59 -1.63 5.32
CA PRO A 176 23.71 -0.55 4.34
C PRO A 176 24.46 0.67 4.90
N LEU A 177 25.35 1.26 4.09
CA LEU A 177 26.26 2.35 4.50
C LEU A 177 25.54 3.54 5.19
N PHE A 178 24.30 3.83 4.81
CA PHE A 178 23.48 4.88 5.43
C PHE A 178 23.16 4.61 6.91
N VAL A 179 22.85 3.36 7.28
CA VAL A 179 22.55 2.98 8.68
C VAL A 179 23.83 3.02 9.54
N ARG A 180 24.98 2.67 8.95
CA ARG A 180 26.28 2.73 9.63
C ARG A 180 26.69 4.17 9.98
N ARG A 181 26.37 5.15 9.12
CA ARG A 181 26.54 6.59 9.42
C ARG A 181 25.62 7.06 10.54
N TYR A 182 24.38 6.59 10.58
CA TYR A 182 23.41 6.97 11.61
C TYR A 182 23.80 6.46 13.01
N LEU A 183 24.30 5.22 13.10
CA LEU A 183 24.78 4.64 14.37
C LEU A 183 26.08 5.28 14.87
N GLY A 184 26.97 5.71 13.97
CA GLY A 184 28.20 6.42 14.35
C GLY A 184 27.96 7.79 15.00
N ALA A 185 26.89 8.49 14.60
CA ALA A 185 26.55 9.82 15.12
C ALA A 185 26.00 9.82 16.55
N MET A 186 25.41 8.70 17.01
CA MET A 186 24.76 8.61 18.32
C MET A 186 25.72 8.45 19.52
N LYS A 187 27.04 8.30 19.31
CA LYS A 187 28.00 7.99 20.39
C LYS A 187 28.81 9.20 20.89
N ARG A 188 28.37 10.44 20.64
CA ARG A 188 29.03 11.66 21.15
C ARG A 188 28.53 12.04 22.56
N LYS A 189 29.50 12.36 23.42
CA LYS A 189 29.43 12.60 24.87
C LYS A 189 28.33 13.58 25.32
N LYS A 190 27.90 13.34 26.55
CA LYS A 190 26.71 13.82 27.29
C LYS A 190 26.69 15.30 27.71
N ASP A 191 27.65 16.13 27.30
CA ASP A 191 27.83 17.44 27.98
C ASP A 191 27.55 18.69 27.11
N ASN A 192 26.92 18.54 25.93
CA ASN A 192 26.37 19.68 25.18
C ASN A 192 24.99 19.31 24.61
N PRO A 193 23.97 20.20 24.66
CA PRO A 193 22.73 19.99 23.93
C PRO A 193 23.09 19.87 22.45
N LEU A 194 22.97 18.65 21.90
CA LEU A 194 23.26 18.41 20.49
C LEU A 194 22.37 19.36 19.66
N PRO A 195 22.93 20.07 18.67
CA PRO A 195 22.10 20.72 17.66
C PRO A 195 21.15 19.66 17.13
N ALA A 196 19.86 19.98 17.07
CA ALA A 196 18.84 19.08 16.55
C ALA A 196 19.37 18.46 15.26
N PRO A 197 19.31 17.12 15.11
CA PRO A 197 19.87 16.45 13.94
C PRO A 197 19.32 17.16 12.71
N ALA A 198 20.22 17.77 11.94
CA ALA A 198 19.85 18.38 10.67
C ALA A 198 19.32 17.23 9.82
N PHE A 199 18.00 17.12 9.73
CA PHE A 199 17.38 16.18 8.82
C PHE A 199 17.75 16.67 7.43
N ASN A 200 18.63 15.92 6.77
CA ASN A 200 18.95 16.16 5.36
C ASN A 200 17.62 16.15 4.61
N SER A 201 17.18 17.32 4.17
CA SER A 201 15.98 17.45 3.35
C SER A 201 16.33 16.89 1.98
N PHE A 202 15.88 15.66 1.70
CA PHE A 202 15.97 15.12 0.35
C PHE A 202 14.91 15.77 -0.51
N THR A 203 15.34 16.42 -1.59
CA THR A 203 14.44 16.74 -2.70
C THR A 203 14.45 15.61 -3.70
N TYR A 204 13.26 15.19 -4.11
CA TYR A 204 13.10 14.25 -5.21
C TYR A 204 12.34 14.93 -6.33
N SER A 205 12.66 14.53 -7.55
CA SER A 205 11.85 14.81 -8.73
C SER A 205 11.21 13.52 -9.19
N ALA A 206 9.96 13.61 -9.66
CA ALA A 206 9.24 12.47 -10.18
C ALA A 206 8.71 12.82 -11.57
N ILE A 207 8.90 11.91 -12.51
CA ILE A 207 8.46 12.07 -13.90
C ILE A 207 7.51 10.92 -14.21
N VAL A 208 6.32 11.24 -14.74
CA VAL A 208 5.39 10.22 -15.24
C VAL A 208 6.02 9.51 -16.41
N ARG A 209 6.12 8.18 -16.33
CA ARG A 209 6.67 7.36 -17.41
C ARG A 209 5.74 7.42 -18.62
N LYS A 210 6.30 7.67 -19.80
CA LYS A 210 5.52 7.74 -21.05
C LYS A 210 4.93 6.37 -21.39
N PRO A 211 3.63 6.27 -21.71
CA PRO A 211 3.03 4.99 -22.10
C PRO A 211 3.62 4.49 -23.42
N LYS A 212 3.78 3.17 -23.56
CA LYS A 212 4.30 2.55 -24.81
C LYS A 212 3.38 2.79 -26.00
N TYR A 213 2.09 2.97 -25.76
CA TYR A 213 1.08 3.26 -26.76
C TYR A 213 -0.04 4.09 -26.14
N PRO A 214 -0.66 5.01 -26.91
CA PRO A 214 -1.81 5.75 -26.42
C PRO A 214 -3.00 4.81 -26.25
N LEU A 215 -3.73 5.02 -25.16
CA LEU A 215 -5.00 4.38 -24.87
C LEU A 215 -6.06 5.48 -24.79
N SER A 216 -7.14 5.34 -25.55
CA SER A 216 -8.23 6.30 -25.55
C SER A 216 -9.35 5.81 -24.65
N LEU A 217 -9.79 6.67 -23.75
CA LEU A 217 -11.00 6.50 -22.96
C LEU A 217 -12.22 6.89 -23.81
N ILE A 218 -13.38 6.27 -23.53
CA ILE A 218 -14.66 6.78 -24.04
C ILE A 218 -14.93 8.19 -23.51
N ALA A 219 -15.68 8.99 -24.27
CA ALA A 219 -15.91 10.41 -23.95
C ALA A 219 -16.66 10.62 -22.62
N GLU A 220 -17.58 9.71 -22.26
CA GLU A 220 -18.43 9.84 -21.08
C GLU A 220 -18.52 8.50 -20.34
N PRO A 221 -17.53 8.17 -19.50
CA PRO A 221 -17.60 6.96 -18.69
C PRO A 221 -18.62 7.12 -17.56
N LYS A 222 -19.45 6.08 -17.39
CA LYS A 222 -20.59 6.02 -16.46
C LYS A 222 -20.35 5.04 -15.31
N LEU A 223 -19.09 4.67 -15.08
CA LEU A 223 -18.72 3.72 -14.04
C LEU A 223 -19.01 4.31 -12.65
N THR A 224 -19.75 3.56 -11.81
CA THR A 224 -20.12 4.01 -10.46
C THR A 224 -19.30 3.35 -9.37
N SER A 225 -18.82 2.12 -9.58
CA SER A 225 -18.09 1.36 -8.57
C SER A 225 -16.87 0.67 -9.18
N ILE A 226 -15.71 0.86 -8.55
CA ILE A 226 -14.47 0.21 -8.95
C ILE A 226 -13.69 -0.30 -7.74
N SER A 227 -13.24 -1.56 -7.81
CA SER A 227 -12.35 -2.20 -6.85
C SER A 227 -11.06 -2.61 -7.55
N ILE A 228 -9.93 -2.11 -7.07
CA ILE A 228 -8.60 -2.31 -7.65
C ILE A 228 -7.78 -3.11 -6.64
N LYS A 229 -7.54 -4.38 -6.93
CA LYS A 229 -6.85 -5.31 -6.03
C LYS A 229 -5.42 -5.64 -6.47
N SER A 230 -4.81 -4.75 -7.25
CA SER A 230 -3.47 -4.97 -7.83
C SER A 230 -2.87 -3.70 -8.41
N ASP A 231 -1.56 -3.73 -8.66
CA ASP A 231 -0.79 -2.63 -9.24
C ASP A 231 -1.04 -2.44 -10.75
N THR A 232 -1.85 -3.32 -11.36
CA THR A 232 -2.04 -3.39 -12.82
C THR A 232 -2.44 -2.05 -13.43
N LEU A 233 -3.38 -1.32 -12.82
CA LEU A 233 -3.82 -0.02 -13.33
C LEU A 233 -2.79 1.10 -13.14
N PHE A 234 -1.80 0.88 -12.27
CA PHE A 234 -0.73 1.83 -11.99
C PHE A 234 0.55 1.52 -12.78
N LEU A 235 0.49 0.56 -13.71
CA LEU A 235 1.57 0.34 -14.66
C LEU A 235 1.73 1.58 -15.57
N PRO A 236 2.96 1.96 -15.94
CA PRO A 236 3.22 3.14 -16.80
C PRO A 236 2.34 3.26 -18.04
N THR A 237 2.02 2.14 -18.68
CA THR A 237 1.21 2.13 -19.91
C THR A 237 -0.29 2.31 -19.64
N LEU A 238 -0.78 1.86 -18.48
CA LEU A 238 -2.19 1.97 -18.12
C LEU A 238 -2.49 3.19 -17.25
N TYR A 239 -1.51 3.77 -16.59
CA TYR A 239 -1.72 4.81 -15.59
C TYR A 239 -2.42 6.06 -16.12
N PRO A 240 -2.02 6.69 -17.25
CA PRO A 240 -2.76 7.84 -17.78
C PRO A 240 -4.22 7.50 -18.08
N PHE A 241 -4.47 6.35 -18.70
CA PHE A 241 -5.81 5.86 -19.00
C PHE A 241 -6.63 5.58 -17.74
N ALA A 242 -6.02 4.97 -16.72
CA ALA A 242 -6.67 4.68 -15.45
C ALA A 242 -7.00 5.96 -14.68
N LEU A 243 -6.09 6.93 -14.70
CA LEU A 243 -6.29 8.23 -14.07
C LEU A 243 -7.43 8.99 -14.75
N ASP A 244 -7.45 9.05 -16.08
CA ASP A 244 -8.54 9.65 -16.84
C ASP A 244 -9.87 8.96 -16.54
N LEU A 245 -9.89 7.62 -16.52
CA LEU A 245 -11.07 6.84 -16.16
C LEU A 245 -11.58 7.19 -14.76
N LEU A 246 -10.71 7.20 -13.76
CA LEU A 246 -11.08 7.47 -12.38
C LEU A 246 -11.59 8.90 -12.19
N ASN A 247 -10.99 9.89 -12.87
CA ASN A 247 -11.33 11.30 -12.69
C ASN A 247 -12.54 11.76 -13.51
N SER A 248 -12.80 11.15 -14.66
CA SER A 248 -13.92 11.52 -15.53
C SER A 248 -15.21 10.75 -15.24
N SER A 249 -15.13 9.60 -14.58
CA SER A 249 -16.30 8.79 -14.24
C SER A 249 -17.03 9.32 -13.00
N SER A 250 -18.34 9.07 -12.93
CA SER A 250 -19.17 9.33 -11.74
C SER A 250 -18.99 8.24 -10.66
N ILE A 251 -17.75 7.93 -10.29
CA ILE A 251 -17.46 6.88 -9.31
C ILE A 251 -17.92 7.33 -7.92
N THR A 252 -18.81 6.54 -7.33
CA THR A 252 -19.31 6.69 -5.97
C THR A 252 -18.62 5.74 -5.00
N ARG A 253 -18.10 4.60 -5.49
CA ARG A 253 -17.41 3.59 -4.68
C ARG A 253 -16.02 3.28 -5.23
N LEU A 254 -14.98 3.55 -4.45
CA LEU A 254 -13.60 3.18 -4.77
C LEU A 254 -13.03 2.27 -3.68
N SER A 255 -12.55 1.10 -4.08
CA SER A 255 -11.83 0.18 -3.20
C SER A 255 -10.42 -0.08 -3.73
N LEU A 256 -9.41 0.10 -2.89
CA LEU A 256 -8.00 -0.12 -3.18
C LEU A 256 -7.47 -1.20 -2.24
N SER A 257 -7.05 -2.36 -2.74
CA SER A 257 -6.47 -3.39 -1.88
C SER A 257 -5.31 -4.15 -2.49
N HIS A 258 -4.42 -4.69 -1.65
CA HIS A 258 -3.27 -5.48 -2.10
C HIS A 258 -2.41 -4.80 -3.18
N ILE A 259 -2.31 -3.46 -3.13
CA ILE A 259 -1.50 -2.67 -4.05
C ILE A 259 -0.11 -2.48 -3.41
N THR A 260 0.93 -2.93 -4.10
CA THR A 260 2.33 -2.96 -3.65
C THR A 260 3.18 -1.80 -4.18
N LEU A 261 2.53 -0.65 -4.45
CA LEU A 261 3.21 0.59 -4.80
C LEU A 261 4.00 1.15 -3.62
N ASN A 262 5.06 1.91 -3.94
CA ASN A 262 5.88 2.52 -2.91
C ASN A 262 5.20 3.78 -2.34
N VAL A 263 5.72 4.27 -1.20
CA VAL A 263 5.17 5.45 -0.51
C VAL A 263 5.21 6.70 -1.39
N PHE A 264 6.24 6.87 -2.23
CA PHE A 264 6.39 8.00 -3.15
C PHE A 264 5.45 7.93 -4.36
N ASP A 265 5.01 6.74 -4.78
CA ASP A 265 3.97 6.61 -5.81
C ASP A 265 2.66 7.17 -5.27
N TRP A 266 2.31 6.84 -4.02
CA TRP A 266 1.08 7.32 -3.38
C TRP A 266 1.06 8.83 -3.14
N THR A 267 2.20 9.45 -2.85
CA THR A 267 2.30 10.91 -2.71
C THR A 267 1.97 11.65 -4.02
N LEU A 268 2.04 10.97 -5.16
CA LEU A 268 1.70 11.53 -6.47
C LEU A 268 0.34 11.06 -6.99
N ILE A 269 -0.02 9.79 -6.73
CA ILE A 269 -1.29 9.21 -7.16
C ILE A 269 -2.45 9.86 -6.43
N LEU A 270 -2.42 9.91 -5.09
CA LEU A 270 -3.58 10.40 -4.32
C LEU A 270 -3.95 11.85 -4.68
N PRO A 271 -3.00 12.81 -4.76
CA PRO A 271 -3.29 14.17 -5.23
C PRO A 271 -3.94 14.25 -6.61
N SER A 272 -3.61 13.31 -7.49
CA SER A 272 -4.10 13.28 -8.87
C SER A 272 -5.53 12.74 -8.97
N LEU A 273 -6.05 12.08 -7.94
CA LEU A 273 -7.41 11.53 -7.90
C LEU A 273 -8.42 12.63 -7.50
N SER A 274 -9.41 12.87 -8.35
CA SER A 274 -10.42 13.93 -8.21
C SER A 274 -11.84 13.44 -8.53
N MET A 275 -12.36 12.50 -7.73
CA MET A 275 -13.70 11.93 -7.93
C MET A 275 -14.75 12.70 -7.14
N LYS A 276 -15.41 13.69 -7.76
CA LYS A 276 -16.37 14.58 -7.06
C LYS A 276 -17.58 13.86 -6.45
N SER A 277 -17.94 12.69 -6.96
CA SER A 277 -19.10 11.90 -6.52
C SER A 277 -18.76 10.79 -5.52
N LEU A 278 -17.51 10.72 -5.03
CA LEU A 278 -17.06 9.63 -4.17
C LEU A 278 -17.75 9.66 -2.81
N THR A 279 -18.50 8.61 -2.47
CA THR A 279 -19.23 8.46 -1.20
C THR A 279 -18.70 7.32 -0.36
N GLU A 280 -18.18 6.26 -0.99
CA GLU A 280 -17.63 5.10 -0.30
C GLU A 280 -16.18 4.89 -0.71
N PHE A 281 -15.29 4.84 0.28
CA PHE A 281 -13.87 4.65 0.05
C PHE A 281 -13.33 3.55 0.97
N SER A 282 -12.70 2.55 0.38
CA SER A 282 -12.10 1.43 1.10
C SER A 282 -10.64 1.28 0.70
N ILE A 283 -9.76 1.19 1.68
CA ILE A 283 -8.36 0.80 1.50
C ILE A 283 -8.13 -0.43 2.38
N ALA A 284 -7.50 -1.47 1.85
CA ALA A 284 -7.10 -2.63 2.63
C ALA A 284 -5.74 -3.18 2.22
N ASP A 285 -4.86 -3.44 3.19
CA ASP A 285 -3.50 -3.95 2.95
C ASP A 285 -2.67 -3.06 2.01
N VAL A 286 -2.75 -1.73 2.16
CA VAL A 286 -1.98 -0.76 1.37
C VAL A 286 -1.12 0.12 2.28
N GLN A 287 0.11 0.40 1.85
CA GLN A 287 1.05 1.26 2.56
C GLN A 287 0.95 2.70 2.05
N ILE A 288 -0.03 3.45 2.57
CA ILE A 288 -0.25 4.85 2.19
C ILE A 288 0.30 5.79 3.27
N PRO A 289 1.13 6.79 2.91
CA PRO A 289 1.52 7.84 3.85
C PRO A 289 0.29 8.63 4.32
N PHE A 290 0.12 8.69 5.64
CA PHE A 290 -1.05 9.29 6.26
C PHE A 290 -1.31 10.76 5.86
N PRO A 291 -0.30 11.64 5.73
CA PRO A 291 -0.53 13.03 5.30
C PRO A 291 -1.20 13.14 3.93
N ASP A 292 -0.84 12.27 2.99
CA ASP A 292 -1.42 12.26 1.63
C ASP A 292 -2.83 11.70 1.62
N LEU A 293 -3.09 10.70 2.47
CA LEU A 293 -4.43 10.17 2.70
C LEU A 293 -5.36 11.23 3.32
N LEU A 294 -4.87 12.02 4.29
CA LEU A 294 -5.64 13.10 4.88
C LEU A 294 -5.96 14.19 3.84
N LYS A 295 -4.99 14.59 3.02
CA LYS A 295 -5.23 15.53 1.91
C LYS A 295 -6.26 14.98 0.92
N PHE A 296 -6.25 13.66 0.68
CA PHE A 296 -7.26 13.00 -0.14
C PHE A 296 -8.65 13.12 0.50
N PHE A 297 -8.80 12.86 1.80
CA PHE A 297 -10.07 13.03 2.50
C PHE A 297 -10.59 14.47 2.45
N GLN A 298 -9.70 15.45 2.65
CA GLN A 298 -10.08 16.87 2.58
C GLN A 298 -10.63 17.29 1.21
N ARG A 299 -10.19 16.64 0.11
CA ARG A 299 -10.73 16.88 -1.23
C ARG A 299 -12.05 16.17 -1.50
N HIS A 300 -12.40 15.18 -0.68
CA HIS A 300 -13.58 14.33 -0.86
C HIS A 300 -14.48 14.37 0.39
N PRO A 301 -15.05 15.54 0.74
CA PRO A 301 -15.90 15.70 1.93
C PRO A 301 -17.23 14.93 1.82
N SER A 302 -17.58 14.43 0.63
CA SER A 302 -18.76 13.61 0.34
C SER A 302 -18.65 12.16 0.83
N ILE A 303 -17.48 11.71 1.31
CA ILE A 303 -17.32 10.34 1.79
C ILE A 303 -18.16 10.12 3.04
N THR A 304 -19.12 9.19 2.94
CA THR A 304 -20.02 8.74 4.01
C THR A 304 -19.60 7.40 4.60
N THR A 305 -18.91 6.56 3.81
CA THR A 305 -18.44 5.24 4.24
C THR A 305 -16.94 5.15 4.01
N LEU A 306 -16.19 4.93 5.09
CA LEU A 306 -14.73 4.80 5.04
C LEU A 306 -14.29 3.48 5.67
N ASP A 307 -13.54 2.69 4.92
CA ASP A 307 -12.95 1.43 5.39
C ASP A 307 -11.42 1.51 5.28
N LEU A 308 -10.73 1.38 6.41
CA LEU A 308 -9.27 1.40 6.53
C LEU A 308 -8.74 0.11 7.16
N THR A 309 -9.45 -1.01 7.02
CA THR A 309 -9.06 -2.30 7.60
C THR A 309 -7.66 -2.72 7.14
N ASN A 310 -6.82 -3.18 8.07
CA ASN A 310 -5.46 -3.70 7.82
C ASN A 310 -4.46 -2.69 7.21
N ASN A 311 -4.66 -1.38 7.37
CA ASN A 311 -3.67 -0.38 6.92
C ASN A 311 -2.78 0.10 8.06
N LEU A 312 -1.47 0.00 7.87
CA LEU A 312 -0.49 0.52 8.81
C LEU A 312 -0.19 1.99 8.47
N PRO A 313 -0.52 2.97 9.34
CA PRO A 313 -0.15 4.36 9.12
C PRO A 313 1.37 4.50 9.28
N ILE A 314 2.03 5.11 8.29
CA ILE A 314 3.49 5.25 8.25
C ILE A 314 4.00 6.51 8.99
N VAL A 315 3.11 7.44 9.37
CA VAL A 315 3.51 8.78 9.88
C VAL A 315 2.61 9.26 11.01
N THR A 316 3.16 10.12 11.88
CA THR A 316 2.46 10.81 12.96
C THR A 316 1.27 11.65 12.46
N PHE A 317 0.19 11.65 13.25
CA PHE A 317 -1.04 12.38 12.94
C PHE A 317 -0.85 13.90 13.07
N PRO A 318 -1.17 14.70 12.03
CA PRO A 318 -1.24 16.14 12.15
C PRO A 318 -2.32 16.56 13.15
N SER A 319 -2.15 17.74 13.73
CA SER A 319 -2.91 18.19 14.90
C SER A 319 -4.34 18.68 14.61
N SER A 320 -4.72 18.91 13.36
CA SER A 320 -5.96 19.65 13.10
C SER A 320 -6.42 19.49 11.66
N ASN A 321 -7.65 19.00 11.47
CA ASN A 321 -8.69 19.46 10.54
C ASN A 321 -9.75 18.37 10.37
N SER A 322 -11.02 18.72 10.62
CA SER A 322 -12.16 17.87 10.26
C SER A 322 -12.18 17.70 8.74
N ALA A 323 -11.88 16.49 8.24
CA ALA A 323 -11.76 16.23 6.81
C ALA A 323 -13.03 15.62 6.22
N LEU A 324 -13.81 14.91 7.02
CA LEU A 324 -14.95 14.11 6.58
C LEU A 324 -16.21 14.44 7.39
N PRO A 325 -16.90 15.56 7.09
CA PRO A 325 -18.05 16.01 7.87
C PRO A 325 -19.29 15.10 7.72
N LEU A 326 -19.37 14.32 6.64
CA LEU A 326 -20.51 13.44 6.33
C LEU A 326 -20.25 11.96 6.67
N LEU A 327 -19.16 11.65 7.36
CA LEU A 327 -18.79 10.27 7.67
C LEU A 327 -19.82 9.62 8.61
N GLY A 328 -20.56 8.65 8.10
CA GLY A 328 -21.55 7.88 8.86
C GLY A 328 -21.07 6.48 9.25
N THR A 329 -20.40 5.80 8.33
CA THR A 329 -19.91 4.42 8.54
C THR A 329 -18.40 4.39 8.49
N PHE A 330 -17.79 3.78 9.50
CA PHE A 330 -16.34 3.59 9.53
C PHE A 330 -15.93 2.19 9.98
N THR A 331 -15.06 1.58 9.19
CA THR A 331 -14.44 0.29 9.51
C THR A 331 -12.93 0.49 9.58
N SER A 332 -12.29 0.06 10.67
CA SER A 332 -10.81 0.03 10.72
C SER A 332 -10.29 -0.90 11.80
N SER A 333 -8.97 -1.08 11.78
CA SER A 333 -8.26 -1.70 12.90
C SER A 333 -8.27 -0.81 14.15
N PRO A 334 -8.29 -1.38 15.37
CA PRO A 334 -8.47 -0.62 16.62
C PRO A 334 -7.47 0.53 16.86
N TYR A 335 -6.26 0.42 16.32
CA TYR A 335 -5.22 1.46 16.46
C TYR A 335 -5.49 2.72 15.63
N LEU A 336 -6.45 2.71 14.69
CA LEU A 336 -6.88 3.89 13.93
C LEU A 336 -8.05 4.63 14.59
N VAL A 337 -8.55 4.17 15.74
CA VAL A 337 -9.61 4.88 16.48
C VAL A 337 -9.21 6.30 16.92
N PRO A 338 -7.99 6.58 17.42
CA PRO A 338 -7.60 7.95 17.76
C PRO A 338 -7.56 8.88 16.54
N LEU A 339 -7.32 8.32 15.36
CA LEU A 339 -7.36 9.06 14.11
C LEU A 339 -8.79 9.50 13.78
N LEU A 340 -9.77 8.60 13.93
CA LEU A 340 -11.17 8.91 13.68
C LEU A 340 -11.66 10.13 14.44
N GLN A 341 -11.31 10.18 15.73
CA GLN A 341 -11.70 11.25 16.63
C GLN A 341 -11.21 12.63 16.14
N ARG A 342 -10.20 12.67 15.26
CA ARG A 342 -9.67 13.90 14.66
C ARG A 342 -10.27 14.23 13.31
N ILE A 343 -10.56 13.22 12.48
CA ILE A 343 -11.03 13.44 11.10
C ILE A 343 -12.55 13.61 10.99
N SER A 344 -13.30 12.99 11.90
CA SER A 344 -14.75 13.13 11.98
C SER A 344 -15.12 14.23 12.97
N SER A 345 -15.99 15.13 12.56
CA SER A 345 -16.64 16.09 13.46
C SER A 345 -17.79 15.47 14.26
N VAL A 346 -18.20 14.25 13.93
CA VAL A 346 -19.35 13.58 14.55
C VAL A 346 -18.93 12.96 15.88
N ALA A 347 -19.75 13.17 16.92
CA ALA A 347 -19.50 12.65 18.25
C ALA A 347 -19.28 11.11 18.22
N PRO A 348 -18.29 10.59 18.96
CA PRO A 348 -17.92 9.17 18.95
C PRO A 348 -19.08 8.19 19.15
N SER A 349 -20.13 8.63 19.84
CA SER A 349 -21.33 7.86 20.18
C SER A 349 -22.12 7.35 18.98
N ALA A 350 -22.14 8.10 17.86
CA ALA A 350 -22.88 7.71 16.66
C ALA A 350 -22.05 6.84 15.69
N LEU A 351 -20.72 6.90 15.78
CA LEU A 351 -19.78 6.12 14.96
C LEU A 351 -19.53 4.71 15.52
N LEU A 352 -20.16 4.38 16.65
CA LEU A 352 -19.96 3.13 17.40
C LEU A 352 -20.79 1.94 16.88
N GLU A 353 -21.12 1.90 15.58
CA GLU A 353 -21.06 0.61 14.88
C GLU A 353 -19.60 0.33 14.46
N LEU A 354 -18.67 0.48 15.41
CA LEU A 354 -17.36 -0.14 15.32
C LEU A 354 -17.61 -1.65 15.33
N ARG A 355 -17.88 -2.20 14.14
CA ARG A 355 -17.64 -3.61 13.86
C ARG A 355 -16.15 -3.80 13.98
N LEU A 356 -15.69 -3.91 15.22
CA LEU A 356 -14.42 -4.52 15.56
C LEU A 356 -14.54 -5.92 14.98
N LEU A 357 -14.09 -6.08 13.74
CA LEU A 357 -13.85 -7.38 13.15
C LEU A 357 -12.80 -7.99 14.07
N GLY A 358 -13.26 -8.71 15.09
CA GLY A 358 -12.42 -9.68 15.76
C GLY A 358 -11.85 -10.51 14.63
N CYS A 359 -10.52 -10.52 14.50
CA CYS A 359 -9.83 -11.47 13.66
C CYS A 359 -10.28 -12.86 14.12
N GLY A 360 -11.40 -13.36 13.58
CA GLY A 360 -11.69 -14.77 13.60
C GLY A 360 -10.48 -15.43 12.93
N PRO A 361 -9.87 -16.44 13.55
CA PRO A 361 -8.73 -17.12 12.97
C PRO A 361 -9.12 -17.52 11.55
N SER A 362 -8.42 -16.99 10.57
CA SER A 362 -8.49 -17.44 9.18
C SER A 362 -8.19 -18.93 9.21
N ASN A 363 -9.24 -19.75 9.18
CA ASN A 363 -9.16 -21.19 9.40
C ASN A 363 -8.25 -21.83 8.33
N PRO A 364 -7.03 -22.30 8.66
CA PRO A 364 -6.11 -22.79 7.64
C PRO A 364 -6.36 -24.24 7.21
N ASP A 365 -7.23 -25.00 7.90
CA ASP A 365 -7.31 -26.45 7.70
C ASP A 365 -8.73 -26.99 7.92
N SER A 366 -9.59 -26.89 6.91
CA SER A 366 -10.64 -27.91 6.73
C SER A 366 -10.04 -29.07 5.94
N ARG A 367 -9.25 -29.87 6.64
CA ARG A 367 -8.70 -31.15 6.20
C ARG A 367 -9.87 -32.07 5.87
N ILE A 368 -10.11 -32.30 4.57
CA ILE A 368 -11.06 -33.31 4.11
C ILE A 368 -10.48 -34.67 4.46
N ASP A 369 -11.09 -35.33 5.45
CA ASP A 369 -10.94 -36.77 5.66
C ASP A 369 -11.43 -37.50 4.40
N ARG A 370 -10.47 -38.03 3.63
CA ARG A 370 -10.73 -39.11 2.68
C ARG A 370 -10.47 -40.44 3.37
N SER A 371 -11.50 -40.98 4.01
CA SER A 371 -11.55 -42.39 4.38
C SER A 371 -12.84 -43.01 3.83
N SER A 372 -12.74 -43.72 2.71
CA SER A 372 -13.47 -44.96 2.42
C SER A 372 -13.19 -45.41 0.98
N SER A 373 -12.22 -46.32 0.84
CA SER A 373 -12.26 -47.29 -0.25
C SER A 373 -13.41 -48.26 0.03
N PRO A 374 -14.25 -48.64 -0.95
CA PRO A 374 -14.99 -49.88 -0.87
C PRO A 374 -14.11 -51.01 -1.42
N GLU A 375 -13.93 -52.05 -0.62
CA GLU A 375 -13.59 -53.38 -1.14
C GLU A 375 -14.72 -53.85 -2.06
N ARG A 376 -14.38 -54.18 -3.31
CA ARG A 376 -14.80 -55.39 -4.03
C ARG A 376 -14.14 -55.49 -5.39
#